data_AF-A0A7S4I0H6-F1
#
_entry.id   AF-A0A7S4I0H6-F1
#
_cell.length_a   1.000
_cell.length_b   1.000
_cell.length_c   1.000
_cell.angle_alpha   90.00
_cell.angle_beta   90.00
_cell.angle_gamma   90.00
#
_symmetry.space_group_name_H-M   'P 1'
#
loop_
_entity.id
_entity.type
_entity.pdbx_description
1 polymer ?
#
loop_
_entity_poly.entity_id
_entity_poly.type
_entity_poly.pdbx_seq_one_letter_code
_entity_poly.pdbx_strand_id
1 'polypeptide(L)'
;IEGTQYWYSSCATNQNWLAEAIDTVNSLYKGCGLDSCVGIYASESQWSPIMCNTSQFANYPLWYAHYDNNPSFSDFTPFGGWTEPNIKQYEGTTSICSTQIDKDWY
;
A
#
# COMPACT_ATOMS: atom_id res chain seq x y z
N ILE A 1 -7.82 -10.90 -3.57
CA ILE A 1 -7.24 -10.21 -4.75
C ILE A 1 -8.40 -9.56 -5.47
N GLU A 2 -8.39 -8.23 -5.56
CA GLU A 2 -9.39 -7.47 -6.31
C GLU A 2 -9.43 -7.93 -7.78
N GLY A 3 -10.55 -7.75 -8.45
CA GLY A 3 -10.69 -8.17 -9.84
C GLY A 3 -9.89 -7.29 -10.82
N THR A 4 -9.34 -7.88 -11.88
CA THR A 4 -8.52 -7.20 -12.88
C THR A 4 -9.23 -6.08 -13.63
N GLN A 5 -10.56 -5.99 -13.53
CA GLN A 5 -11.36 -4.89 -14.06
C GLN A 5 -11.09 -3.53 -13.40
N TYR A 6 -10.38 -3.49 -12.26
CA TYR A 6 -10.18 -2.25 -11.49
C TYR A 6 -8.85 -1.55 -11.77
N TRP A 7 -8.00 -2.08 -12.66
CA TRP A 7 -6.74 -1.44 -13.04
C TRP A 7 -6.44 -1.62 -14.53
N TYR A 8 -5.54 -0.81 -15.06
CA TYR A 8 -5.14 -0.93 -16.46
C TYR A 8 -4.27 -2.18 -16.65
N SER A 9 -4.40 -2.85 -17.80
CA SER A 9 -3.53 -3.97 -18.16
C SER A 9 -2.06 -3.57 -18.36
N SER A 10 -1.79 -2.27 -18.54
CA SER A 10 -0.46 -1.71 -18.70
C SER A 10 0.11 -1.25 -17.36
N CYS A 11 1.17 -1.91 -16.91
CA CYS A 11 1.92 -1.47 -15.72
C CYS A 11 2.42 -0.03 -15.85
N ALA A 12 2.90 0.38 -17.03
CA ALA A 12 3.37 1.74 -17.25
C ALA A 12 2.24 2.77 -17.05
N THR A 13 1.02 2.44 -17.45
CA THR A 13 -0.15 3.30 -17.23
C THR A 13 -0.50 3.41 -15.74
N ASN A 14 -0.48 2.28 -15.00
CA ASN A 14 -0.71 2.29 -13.56
C ASN A 14 0.38 3.06 -12.80
N GLN A 15 1.65 2.88 -13.17
CA GLN A 15 2.80 3.59 -12.60
C GLN A 15 2.72 5.10 -12.84
N ASN A 16 2.41 5.53 -14.07
CA ASN A 16 2.25 6.95 -14.39
C ASN A 16 1.09 7.56 -13.61
N TRP A 17 -0.04 6.86 -13.53
CA TRP A 17 -1.18 7.33 -12.76
C TRP A 17 -0.84 7.53 -11.28
N LEU A 18 -0.12 6.58 -10.66
CA LEU A 18 0.27 6.71 -9.26
C LEU A 18 1.25 7.87 -9.06
N ALA A 19 2.22 8.06 -9.96
CA ALA A 19 3.14 9.19 -9.92
C ALA A 19 2.39 10.53 -9.99
N GLU A 20 1.45 10.68 -10.92
CA GLU A 20 0.61 11.89 -11.06
C GLU A 20 -0.26 12.13 -9.83
N ALA A 21 -0.82 11.07 -9.22
CA ALA A 21 -1.61 11.17 -8.00
C ALA A 21 -0.76 11.68 -6.82
N ILE A 22 0.45 11.13 -6.66
CA ILE A 22 1.40 11.54 -5.62
C ILE A 22 1.83 13.00 -5.84
N ASP A 23 2.18 13.38 -7.06
CA ASP A 23 2.55 14.77 -7.41
C ASP A 23 1.40 15.73 -7.11
N THR A 24 0.15 15.32 -7.41
CA THR A 24 -1.04 16.10 -7.09
C THR A 24 -1.17 16.29 -5.57
N VAL A 25 -1.07 15.23 -4.78
CA VAL A 25 -1.12 15.32 -3.31
C VAL A 25 -0.02 16.23 -2.78
N ASN A 26 1.22 16.06 -3.24
CA ASN A 26 2.37 16.87 -2.83
C ASN A 26 2.23 18.34 -3.26
N SER A 27 1.52 18.63 -4.36
CA SER A 27 1.24 20.00 -4.80
C SER A 27 0.21 20.71 -3.90
N LEU A 28 -0.75 19.95 -3.36
CA LEU A 28 -1.83 20.46 -2.51
C LEU A 28 -1.39 20.56 -1.04
N TYR A 29 -0.60 19.59 -0.59
CA TYR A 29 -0.20 19.43 0.80
C TYR A 29 1.31 19.58 0.94
N LYS A 30 1.81 20.81 0.78
CA LYS A 30 3.15 21.19 1.27
C LYS A 30 3.16 21.55 2.76
N GLY A 31 2.08 21.24 3.48
CA GLY A 31 1.66 21.94 4.70
C GLY A 31 1.33 21.04 5.87
N CYS A 32 2.29 20.25 6.33
CA CYS A 32 2.30 19.65 7.69
C CYS A 32 3.69 19.69 8.35
N GLY A 33 4.67 20.38 7.72
CA GLY A 33 6.08 20.30 8.13
C GLY A 33 6.80 19.03 7.67
N LEU A 34 6.23 18.29 6.71
CA LEU A 34 6.79 17.06 6.13
C LEU A 34 7.00 17.25 4.61
N ASP A 35 8.00 16.58 4.05
CA ASP A 35 8.34 16.64 2.62
C ASP A 35 7.31 15.90 1.73
N SER A 36 6.55 14.96 2.30
CA SER A 36 5.37 14.34 1.70
C SER A 36 4.47 13.75 2.79
N CYS A 37 3.15 13.76 2.57
CA CYS A 37 2.17 13.12 3.47
C CYS A 37 1.61 11.80 2.89
N VAL A 38 2.29 11.20 1.91
CA VAL A 38 1.84 9.99 1.23
C VAL A 38 2.42 8.73 1.88
N GLY A 39 1.56 7.75 2.15
CA GLY A 39 1.92 6.35 2.35
C GLY A 39 1.19 5.46 1.33
N ILE A 40 1.71 4.27 1.07
CA ILE A 40 1.18 3.32 0.08
C ILE A 40 0.64 2.08 0.80
N TYR A 41 -0.62 1.72 0.51
CA TYR A 41 -1.23 0.47 0.95
C TYR A 41 -1.16 -0.58 -0.16
N ALA A 42 -0.53 -1.73 0.08
CA ALA A 42 -0.40 -2.78 -0.92
C ALA A 42 -0.06 -4.17 -0.32
N SER A 43 -0.35 -5.22 -1.08
CA SER A 43 0.24 -6.55 -0.89
C SER A 43 1.11 -6.92 -2.10
N GLU A 44 2.09 -7.81 -1.92
CA GLU A 44 2.91 -8.33 -3.04
C GLU A 44 2.02 -8.89 -4.16
N SER A 45 1.01 -9.68 -3.78
CA SER A 45 0.10 -10.37 -4.71
C SER A 45 -0.70 -9.42 -5.62
N GLN A 46 -0.82 -8.15 -5.24
CA GLN A 46 -1.44 -7.10 -6.06
C GLN A 46 -0.42 -6.17 -6.69
N TRP A 47 0.62 -5.78 -5.94
CA TRP A 47 1.67 -4.90 -6.44
C TRP A 47 2.36 -5.49 -7.66
N SER A 48 2.68 -6.79 -7.62
CA SER A 48 3.38 -7.48 -8.71
C SER A 48 2.61 -7.44 -10.04
N PRO A 49 1.34 -7.89 -10.13
CA PRO A 49 0.59 -7.83 -11.39
C PRO A 49 0.13 -6.42 -11.80
N ILE A 50 -0.11 -5.49 -10.87
CA ILE A 50 -0.60 -4.13 -11.19
C ILE A 50 0.56 -3.22 -11.61
N MET A 51 1.68 -3.31 -10.89
CA MET A 51 2.79 -2.36 -10.97
C MET A 51 4.06 -2.98 -11.57
N CYS A 52 3.99 -4.23 -12.05
CA CYS A 52 5.14 -5.00 -12.55
C CYS A 52 6.30 -5.03 -11.52
N ASN A 53 5.93 -5.07 -10.24
CA ASN A 53 6.87 -5.06 -9.11
C ASN A 53 7.89 -3.91 -9.14
N THR A 54 7.53 -2.74 -9.68
CA THR A 54 8.43 -1.57 -9.73
C THR A 54 8.89 -1.13 -8.34
N SER A 55 10.13 -0.64 -8.25
CA SER A 55 10.72 -0.04 -7.03
C SER A 55 10.63 1.49 -6.99
N GLN A 56 10.03 2.11 -8.01
CA GLN A 56 9.94 3.56 -8.16
C GLN A 56 9.33 4.28 -6.94
N PHE A 57 8.49 3.59 -6.16
CA PHE A 57 7.74 4.16 -5.04
C PHE A 57 8.21 3.67 -3.66
N ALA A 58 9.33 2.95 -3.60
CA ALA A 58 9.83 2.34 -2.35
C ALA A 58 10.26 3.37 -1.29
N ASN A 59 10.42 4.64 -1.66
CA ASN A 59 10.75 5.72 -0.74
C ASN A 59 9.53 6.21 0.07
N TYR A 60 8.31 5.77 -0.26
CA TYR A 60 7.10 6.06 0.51
C TYR A 60 6.85 4.97 1.55
N PRO A 61 6.35 5.31 2.76
CA PRO A 61 5.99 4.32 3.77
C PRO A 61 4.99 3.28 3.26
N LEU A 62 5.19 2.02 3.64
CA LEU A 62 4.34 0.90 3.24
C LEU A 62 3.40 0.48 4.36
N TRP A 63 2.10 0.49 4.07
CA TRP A 63 1.08 -0.24 4.82
C TRP A 63 0.78 -1.55 4.09
N TYR A 64 1.40 -2.62 4.57
CA TYR A 64 1.38 -3.93 3.92
C TYR A 64 0.13 -4.74 4.32
N ALA A 65 -0.56 -5.32 3.34
CA ALA A 65 -1.73 -6.15 3.60
C ALA A 65 -1.40 -7.64 3.55
N HIS A 66 -1.59 -8.35 4.67
CA HIS A 66 -1.58 -9.81 4.70
C HIS A 66 -2.34 -10.34 5.91
N TYR A 67 -3.46 -11.01 5.63
CA TYR A 67 -4.44 -11.38 6.63
C TYR A 67 -4.14 -12.75 7.26
N ASP A 68 -3.11 -12.78 8.09
CA ASP A 68 -2.63 -13.99 8.77
C ASP A 68 -3.01 -14.03 10.26
N ASN A 69 -3.77 -13.05 10.75
CA ASN A 69 -4.13 -12.86 12.16
C ASN A 69 -2.92 -12.68 13.11
N ASN A 70 -1.74 -12.33 12.58
CA ASN A 70 -0.52 -12.14 13.35
C ASN A 70 -0.08 -10.65 13.30
N PRO A 71 -0.20 -9.92 14.43
CA PRO A 71 0.19 -8.51 14.52
C PRO A 71 1.71 -8.37 14.68
N SER A 72 2.46 -8.76 13.64
CA SER A 72 3.91 -8.60 13.54
C SER A 72 4.33 -8.55 12.07
N PHE A 73 5.59 -8.19 11.81
CA PHE A 73 6.18 -8.20 10.46
C PHE A 73 7.02 -9.45 10.16
N SER A 74 6.94 -10.50 11.00
CA SER A 74 7.80 -11.69 10.88
C SER A 74 7.62 -12.47 9.57
N ASP A 75 6.48 -12.26 8.91
CA ASP A 75 6.07 -12.87 7.65
C ASP A 75 6.37 -12.01 6.42
N PHE A 76 6.82 -10.76 6.62
CA PHE A 76 7.06 -9.85 5.51
C PHE A 76 8.16 -10.37 4.59
N THR A 77 7.86 -10.42 3.29
CA THR A 77 8.82 -10.68 2.22
C THR A 77 8.96 -9.43 1.36
N PRO A 78 10.18 -8.94 1.07
CA PRO A 78 10.40 -7.75 0.25
C PRO A 78 9.73 -7.83 -1.13
N PHE A 79 9.06 -6.74 -1.52
CA PHE A 79 8.50 -6.54 -2.86
C PHE A 79 8.52 -5.05 -3.21
N GLY A 80 8.40 -4.70 -4.48
CA GLY A 80 8.28 -3.32 -4.92
C GLY A 80 9.38 -2.38 -4.44
N GLY A 81 10.57 -2.92 -4.14
CA GLY A 81 11.69 -2.19 -3.54
C GLY A 81 11.62 -1.95 -2.03
N TRP A 82 10.50 -2.24 -1.37
CA TRP A 82 10.40 -2.18 0.10
C TRP A 82 11.12 -3.36 0.75
N THR A 83 11.99 -3.05 1.71
CA THR A 83 12.68 -4.05 2.54
C THR A 83 12.02 -4.26 3.89
N GLU A 84 11.20 -3.31 4.33
CA GLU A 84 10.41 -3.37 5.56
C GLU A 84 9.10 -2.58 5.38
N PRO A 85 7.99 -3.01 6.02
CA PRO A 85 6.76 -2.24 6.10
C PRO A 85 6.77 -1.29 7.31
N ASN A 86 5.89 -0.28 7.28
CA ASN A 86 5.65 0.61 8.41
C ASN A 86 4.39 0.21 9.19
N ILE A 87 3.37 -0.30 8.50
CA ILE A 87 2.12 -0.79 9.09
C ILE A 87 1.78 -2.13 8.43
N LYS A 88 1.11 -3.04 9.14
CA LYS A 88 0.51 -4.25 8.57
C LYS A 88 -0.99 -4.30 8.84
N GLN A 89 -1.80 -4.46 7.81
CA GLN A 89 -3.19 -4.92 7.98
C GLN A 89 -3.19 -6.44 8.09
N TYR A 90 -3.43 -6.96 9.29
CA TYR A 90 -3.28 -8.39 9.62
C TYR A 90 -4.62 -9.14 9.74
N GLU A 91 -5.75 -8.42 9.79
CA GLU A 91 -7.09 -8.99 9.81
C GLU A 91 -8.07 -8.01 9.16
N GLY A 92 -8.71 -8.43 8.05
CA GLY A 92 -9.74 -7.63 7.37
C GLY A 92 -11.15 -7.92 7.90
N THR A 93 -12.03 -6.92 7.80
CA THR A 93 -13.48 -6.94 8.08
C THR A 93 -13.89 -7.88 9.22
N THR A 94 -13.59 -7.48 10.46
CA THR A 94 -13.96 -8.18 11.69
C THR A 94 -14.94 -7.36 12.51
N SER A 95 -15.78 -8.02 13.31
CA SER A 95 -16.83 -7.36 14.09
C SER A 95 -16.37 -7.11 15.52
N ILE A 96 -16.30 -5.85 15.92
CA ILE A 96 -16.09 -5.44 17.32
C ILE A 96 -17.22 -4.48 17.70
N CYS A 97 -17.92 -4.78 18.79
CA CYS A 97 -19.00 -3.94 19.30
C CYS A 97 -20.02 -3.51 18.21
N SER A 98 -20.45 -4.47 17.38
CA SER A 98 -21.39 -4.26 16.26
C SER A 98 -20.88 -3.32 15.15
N THR A 99 -19.57 -3.08 15.08
CA THR A 99 -18.91 -2.30 14.03
C THR A 99 -17.95 -3.20 13.24
N GLN A 100 -17.95 -3.09 11.91
CA GLN A 100 -16.96 -3.75 11.07
C GLN A 100 -15.70 -2.90 11.01
N ILE A 101 -14.57 -3.50 11.36
CA ILE A 101 -13.26 -2.84 11.35
C ILE A 101 -12.23 -3.71 10.62
N ASP A 102 -11.17 -3.08 10.15
CA ASP A 102 -9.92 -3.76 9.85
C ASP A 102 -8.97 -3.58 11.04
N LYS A 103 -8.06 -4.54 11.25
CA LYS A 103 -7.05 -4.46 12.30
C LYS A 103 -5.64 -4.33 11.73
N ASP A 104 -4.91 -3.39 12.32
CA ASP A 104 -3.59 -2.98 11.90
C ASP A 104 -2.56 -3.06 13.02
N TRP A 105 -1.29 -3.27 12.63
CA TRP A 105 -0.12 -3.30 13.51
C TRP A 105 0.92 -2.27 13.08
N TYR A 106 1.48 -1.51 14.04
CA TYR A 106 2.54 -0.50 13.86
C TYR A 106 3.66 -0.72 14.87
#